data_AF-A0A841I127-F1
#
_entry.id   AF-A0A841I127-F1
#
_cell.length_a   1.000
_cell.length_b   1.000
_cell.length_c   1.000
_cell.angle_alpha   90.00
_cell.angle_beta   90.00
_cell.angle_gamma   90.00
#
_symmetry.space_group_name_H-M   'P 1'
#
loop_
_entity.id
_entity.type
_entity.pdbx_description
1 polymer ?
#
loop_
_entity_poly.entity_id
_entity_poly.type
_entity_poly.pdbx_seq_one_letter_code
_entity_poly.pdbx_strand_id
1 'polypeptide(L)'
;MFERFSTTTIKRGLLLFWALWLTVVVITNLLDALRALELLPASFALASGNYRWILDTVKPLGLPVWLSSTLFAGVIVWEALAATLFWRALIRFRDRPMLLEAAAVTAFVVNLALWAAFQVLDEVVLAFGPEGVHRAIFGNALLTLLVFYLLPARSGDGRSSEASRDAASVTPRA
;
A
#
# COMPACT_ATOMS: atom_id res chain seq x y z
N MET A 1 19.78 11.73 19.17
CA MET A 1 18.34 11.32 19.27
C MET A 1 17.94 10.27 18.23
N PHE A 2 18.61 10.17 17.08
CA PHE A 2 18.29 9.20 16.01
C PHE A 2 18.76 7.75 16.24
N GLU A 3 19.54 7.46 17.28
CA GLU A 3 20.05 6.10 17.57
C GLU A 3 18.99 5.10 18.05
N ARG A 4 17.70 5.46 18.13
CA ARG A 4 16.66 4.63 18.73
C ARG A 4 15.75 3.89 17.74
N PHE A 5 15.85 4.15 16.44
CA PHE A 5 14.98 3.51 15.46
C PHE A 5 15.69 2.34 14.77
N SER A 6 15.26 1.12 15.10
CA SER A 6 15.70 -0.08 14.37
C SER A 6 15.11 -0.12 12.95
N THR A 7 15.79 -0.80 12.02
CA THR A 7 15.26 -1.05 10.66
C THR A 7 13.91 -1.77 10.72
N THR A 8 13.74 -2.69 11.67
CA THR A 8 12.48 -3.37 11.97
C THR A 8 11.36 -2.36 12.28
N THR A 9 11.64 -1.36 13.11
CA THR A 9 10.67 -0.33 13.51
C THR A 9 10.24 0.50 12.32
N ILE A 10 11.19 0.90 11.47
CA ILE A 10 10.92 1.65 10.24
C ILE A 10 10.02 0.84 9.31
N LYS A 11 10.38 -0.41 9.02
CA LYS A 11 9.59 -1.31 8.15
C LYS A 11 8.17 -1.52 8.67
N ARG A 12 8.00 -1.78 9.97
CA ARG A 12 6.67 -1.89 10.59
C ARG A 12 5.87 -0.60 10.49
N GLY A 13 6.52 0.54 10.72
CA GLY A 13 5.91 1.86 10.57
C GLY A 13 5.38 2.10 9.15
N LEU A 14 6.15 1.71 8.13
CA LEU A 14 5.74 1.82 6.73
C LEU A 14 4.54 0.90 6.41
N LEU A 15 4.54 -0.36 6.88
CA LEU A 15 3.38 -1.25 6.72
C LEU A 15 2.13 -0.70 7.40
N LEU A 16 2.28 -0.16 8.63
CA LEU A 16 1.18 0.44 9.37
C LEU A 16 0.65 1.69 8.66
N PHE A 17 1.53 2.54 8.15
CA PHE A 17 1.16 3.72 7.37
C PHE A 17 0.26 3.34 6.18
N TRP A 18 0.71 2.40 5.34
CA TRP A 18 -0.07 1.98 4.18
C TRP A 18 -1.40 1.31 4.57
N ALA A 19 -1.40 0.50 5.64
CA ALA A 19 -2.61 -0.12 6.16
C ALA A 19 -3.65 0.92 6.60
N LEU A 20 -3.23 1.92 7.39
CA LEU A 20 -4.10 2.99 7.89
C LEU A 20 -4.57 3.90 6.76
N TRP A 21 -3.65 4.34 5.90
CA TRP A 21 -3.98 5.25 4.81
C TRP A 21 -4.99 4.62 3.84
N LEU A 22 -4.77 3.38 3.39
CA LEU A 22 -5.75 2.69 2.55
C LEU A 22 -7.07 2.44 3.26
N THR A 23 -7.05 2.19 4.57
CA THR A 23 -8.29 2.06 5.37
C THR A 23 -9.10 3.36 5.32
N VAL A 24 -8.46 4.52 5.44
CA VAL A 24 -9.11 5.82 5.30
C VAL A 24 -9.65 6.01 3.87
N VAL A 25 -8.89 5.64 2.84
CA VAL A 25 -9.35 5.70 1.44
C VAL A 25 -10.61 4.85 1.25
N VAL A 26 -10.62 3.60 1.70
CA VAL A 26 -11.78 2.71 1.63
C VAL A 26 -12.99 3.31 2.33
N ILE A 27 -12.82 3.78 3.56
CA ILE A 27 -13.92 4.35 4.36
C ILE A 27 -14.50 5.59 3.66
N THR A 28 -13.65 6.52 3.21
CA THR A 28 -14.10 7.76 2.57
C THR A 28 -14.76 7.51 1.21
N ASN A 29 -14.30 6.53 0.42
CA ASN A 29 -14.96 6.11 -0.82
C ASN A 29 -16.27 5.36 -0.56
N LEU A 30 -16.33 4.52 0.47
CA LEU A 30 -17.57 3.85 0.88
C LEU A 30 -18.62 4.86 1.32
N LEU A 31 -18.23 5.88 2.09
CA LEU A 31 -19.11 6.98 2.47
C LEU A 31 -19.60 7.78 1.24
N ASP A 32 -18.76 7.94 0.22
CA ASP A 32 -19.17 8.58 -1.03
C ASP A 32 -20.18 7.73 -1.83
N ALA A 33 -19.99 6.40 -1.85
CA ALA A 33 -20.97 5.47 -2.43
C ALA A 33 -22.30 5.50 -1.67
N LEU A 34 -22.28 5.51 -0.34
CA LEU A 34 -23.50 5.61 0.49
C LEU A 34 -24.23 6.94 0.26
N ARG A 35 -23.49 8.04 0.07
CA ARG A 35 -24.08 9.33 -0.30
C ARG A 35 -24.72 9.29 -1.69
N ALA A 36 -24.10 8.63 -2.66
CA ALA A 36 -24.66 8.46 -4.00
C ALA A 36 -25.93 7.60 -4.02
N LEU A 37 -26.08 6.69 -3.06
CA LEU A 37 -27.28 5.88 -2.83
C LEU A 37 -28.34 6.60 -1.97
N GLU A 38 -28.13 7.88 -1.66
CA GLU A 38 -29.01 8.68 -0.79
C GLU A 38 -29.18 8.12 0.63
N LEU A 39 -28.28 7.24 1.07
CA LEU A 39 -28.24 6.69 2.43
C LEU A 39 -27.54 7.64 3.43
N LEU A 40 -26.86 8.66 2.92
CA LEU A 40 -26.26 9.74 3.70
C LEU A 40 -26.71 11.10 3.15
N PRO A 41 -26.86 12.12 4.00
CA PRO A 41 -27.21 13.47 3.56
C PRO A 41 -26.11 14.05 2.65
N ALA A 42 -26.51 14.85 1.67
CA ALA A 42 -25.59 15.48 0.72
C ALA A 42 -24.50 16.35 1.39
N SER A 43 -24.80 16.89 2.58
CA SER A 43 -23.89 17.71 3.40
C SER A 43 -22.87 16.90 4.21
N PHE A 44 -22.86 15.58 4.13
CA PHE A 44 -21.94 14.74 4.89
C PHE A 44 -20.48 14.97 4.44
N ALA A 45 -19.65 15.47 5.36
CA ALA A 45 -18.34 16.05 5.02
C ALA A 45 -17.21 15.03 4.79
N LEU A 46 -17.36 13.78 5.25
CA LEU A 46 -16.27 12.78 5.20
C LEU A 46 -16.31 11.90 3.93
N ALA A 47 -17.20 12.19 2.98
CA ALA A 47 -17.18 11.54 1.67
C ALA A 47 -16.00 12.07 0.84
N SER A 48 -15.27 11.19 0.16
CA SER A 48 -14.09 11.59 -0.63
C SER A 48 -14.41 12.54 -1.79
N GLY A 49 -15.63 12.44 -2.34
CA GLY A 49 -16.05 13.16 -3.55
C GLY A 49 -15.57 12.49 -4.84
N ASN A 50 -14.83 11.38 -4.74
CA ASN A 50 -14.26 10.65 -5.87
C ASN A 50 -15.34 10.12 -6.82
N TYR A 51 -16.49 9.68 -6.32
CA TYR A 51 -17.57 9.17 -7.17
C TYR A 51 -18.13 10.25 -8.10
N ARG A 52 -18.45 11.42 -7.54
CA ARG A 52 -18.92 12.56 -8.33
C ARG A 52 -17.86 12.98 -9.36
N TRP A 53 -16.60 13.04 -8.92
CA TRP A 53 -15.49 13.37 -9.79
C TRP A 53 -15.35 12.36 -10.95
N ILE A 54 -15.47 11.06 -10.69
CA ILE A 54 -15.48 10.02 -11.73
C ILE A 54 -16.59 10.26 -12.74
N LEU A 55 -17.83 10.51 -12.27
CA LEU A 55 -18.97 10.78 -13.15
C LEU A 55 -18.71 12.00 -14.04
N ASP A 56 -18.20 13.09 -13.47
CA ASP A 56 -17.89 14.32 -14.22
C ASP A 56 -16.78 14.07 -15.26
N THR A 57 -15.77 13.27 -14.92
CA THR A 57 -14.64 12.91 -15.79
C THR A 57 -15.06 12.05 -16.98
N VAL A 58 -15.93 11.06 -16.79
CA VAL A 58 -16.33 10.14 -17.87
C VAL A 58 -17.55 10.62 -18.66
N LYS A 59 -18.24 11.66 -18.19
CA LYS A 59 -19.41 12.25 -18.87
C LYS A 59 -19.15 12.60 -20.34
N PRO A 60 -18.01 13.21 -20.74
CA PRO A 60 -17.72 13.52 -22.14
C PRO A 60 -17.63 12.27 -23.04
N LEU A 61 -17.30 11.11 -22.45
CA LEU A 61 -17.21 9.83 -23.16
C LEU A 61 -18.57 9.14 -23.30
N GLY A 62 -19.64 9.70 -22.73
CA GLY A 62 -20.99 9.12 -22.77
C GLY A 62 -21.12 7.80 -22.02
N LEU A 63 -20.23 7.51 -21.05
CA LEU A 63 -20.35 6.29 -20.27
C LEU A 63 -21.63 6.29 -19.44
N PRO A 64 -22.39 5.18 -19.43
CA PRO A 64 -23.59 5.10 -18.63
C PRO A 64 -23.25 5.09 -17.13
N VAL A 65 -24.13 5.68 -16.33
CA VAL A 65 -23.93 5.83 -14.87
C VAL A 65 -23.70 4.47 -14.21
N TRP A 66 -24.48 3.44 -14.55
CA TRP A 66 -24.36 2.11 -13.93
C TRP A 66 -22.96 1.49 -14.11
N LEU A 67 -22.31 1.73 -15.25
CA LEU A 67 -20.98 1.22 -15.52
C LEU A 67 -19.96 1.95 -14.65
N SER A 68 -20.09 3.27 -14.54
CA SER A 68 -19.23 4.10 -13.68
C SER A 68 -19.39 3.72 -12.21
N SER A 69 -20.62 3.49 -11.74
CA SER A 69 -20.90 3.00 -10.38
C SER A 69 -20.29 1.61 -10.14
N THR A 70 -20.37 0.72 -11.12
CA THR A 70 -19.80 -0.64 -11.03
C THR A 70 -18.28 -0.59 -10.93
N LEU A 71 -17.63 0.23 -11.75
CA LEU A 71 -16.18 0.42 -11.71
C LEU A 71 -15.74 1.05 -10.37
N PHE A 72 -16.48 2.04 -9.86
CA PHE A 72 -16.21 2.64 -8.56
C PHE A 72 -16.36 1.64 -7.40
N ALA A 73 -17.39 0.80 -7.44
CA ALA A 73 -17.52 -0.30 -6.46
C ALA A 73 -16.35 -1.28 -6.55
N GLY A 74 -15.88 -1.60 -7.76
CA GLY A 74 -14.69 -2.42 -7.98
C GLY A 74 -13.42 -1.81 -7.38
N VAL A 75 -13.24 -0.49 -7.52
CA VAL A 75 -12.15 0.26 -6.88
C VAL A 75 -12.21 0.10 -5.35
N ILE A 76 -13.37 0.33 -4.73
CA ILE A 76 -13.53 0.20 -3.26
C ILE A 76 -13.15 -1.21 -2.79
N VAL A 77 -13.59 -2.25 -3.51
CA VAL A 77 -13.23 -3.64 -3.19
C VAL A 77 -11.73 -3.88 -3.32
N TRP A 78 -11.08 -3.34 -4.35
CA TRP A 78 -9.64 -3.47 -4.55
C TRP A 78 -8.84 -2.73 -3.46
N GLU A 79 -9.24 -1.51 -3.11
CA GLU A 79 -8.67 -0.75 -2.00
C GLU A 79 -8.81 -1.51 -0.67
N ALA A 80 -9.98 -2.11 -0.41
CA ALA A 80 -10.23 -2.91 0.79
C ALA A 80 -9.37 -4.17 0.83
N LEU A 81 -9.18 -4.83 -0.32
CA LEU A 81 -8.26 -5.95 -0.46
C LEU A 81 -6.83 -5.52 -0.13
N ALA A 82 -6.35 -4.41 -0.70
CA ALA A 82 -5.01 -3.89 -0.44
C ALA A 82 -4.82 -3.53 1.04
N ALA A 83 -5.77 -2.82 1.65
CA ALA A 83 -5.75 -2.47 3.08
C ALA A 83 -5.65 -3.73 3.96
N THR A 84 -6.49 -4.73 3.68
CA THR A 84 -6.50 -6.01 4.42
C THR A 84 -5.16 -6.74 4.29
N LEU A 85 -4.57 -6.74 3.09
CA LEU A 85 -3.27 -7.36 2.86
C LEU A 85 -2.15 -6.63 3.61
N PHE A 86 -2.18 -5.30 3.72
CA PHE A 86 -1.22 -4.56 4.52
C PHE A 86 -1.37 -4.81 6.01
N TRP A 87 -2.60 -4.89 6.54
CA TRP A 87 -2.84 -5.32 7.92
C TRP A 87 -2.30 -6.73 8.17
N ARG A 88 -2.57 -7.67 7.24
CA ARG A 88 -2.04 -9.04 7.31
C ARG A 88 -0.51 -9.05 7.28
N ALA A 89 0.10 -8.25 6.42
CA ALA A 89 1.55 -8.10 6.33
C ALA A 89 2.12 -7.58 7.65
N LEU A 90 1.53 -6.53 8.23
CA LEU A 90 1.95 -5.96 9.51
C LEU A 90 1.90 -7.00 10.64
N ILE A 91 0.81 -7.75 10.77
CA ILE A 91 0.64 -8.79 11.81
C ILE A 91 1.65 -9.93 11.63
N ARG A 92 1.90 -10.34 10.38
CA ARG A 92 2.77 -11.48 10.08
C ARG A 92 4.25 -11.11 9.96
N PHE A 93 4.60 -9.83 9.93
CA PHE A 93 5.94 -9.35 9.65
C PHE A 93 6.98 -9.90 10.64
N ARG A 94 7.99 -10.61 10.12
CA ARG A 94 9.06 -11.26 10.90
C ARG A 94 10.43 -10.62 10.71
N ASP A 95 10.50 -9.50 9.98
CA ASP A 95 11.75 -8.80 9.66
C ASP A 95 12.79 -9.69 8.97
N ARG A 96 12.31 -10.52 8.04
CA ARG A 96 13.13 -11.31 7.12
C ARG A 96 13.47 -10.49 5.87
N PRO A 97 14.42 -10.94 5.05
CA PRO A 97 14.63 -10.36 3.72
C PRO A 97 13.31 -10.24 2.94
N MET A 98 13.11 -9.13 2.21
CA MET A 98 11.82 -8.77 1.61
C MET A 98 11.22 -9.88 0.73
N LEU A 99 12.05 -10.57 -0.07
CA LEU A 99 11.60 -11.67 -0.93
C LEU A 99 11.01 -12.86 -0.14
N LEU A 100 11.34 -12.98 1.15
CA LEU A 100 10.81 -14.01 2.04
C LEU A 100 9.59 -13.52 2.85
N GLU A 101 9.30 -12.22 2.83
CA GLU A 101 8.14 -11.59 3.48
C GLU A 101 6.94 -11.61 2.51
N ALA A 102 6.48 -12.82 2.15
CA ALA A 102 5.45 -13.01 1.12
C ALA A 102 4.19 -12.15 1.34
N ALA A 103 3.75 -11.97 2.59
CA ALA A 103 2.58 -11.14 2.89
C ALA A 103 2.81 -9.65 2.53
N ALA A 104 4.00 -9.11 2.81
CA ALA A 104 4.35 -7.75 2.45
C ALA A 104 4.48 -7.59 0.93
N VAL A 105 5.15 -8.54 0.26
CA VAL A 105 5.28 -8.54 -1.21
C VAL A 105 3.90 -8.54 -1.87
N THR A 106 2.99 -9.44 -1.46
CA THR A 106 1.63 -9.47 -2.01
C THR A 106 0.88 -8.15 -1.79
N ALA A 107 0.99 -7.55 -0.59
CA ALA A 107 0.33 -6.27 -0.31
C ALA A 107 0.83 -5.14 -1.23
N PHE A 108 2.15 -5.03 -1.42
CA PHE A 108 2.74 -4.04 -2.33
C PHE A 108 2.35 -4.30 -3.78
N VAL A 109 2.38 -5.54 -4.26
CA VAL A 109 2.00 -5.87 -5.64
C VAL A 109 0.54 -5.49 -5.91
N VAL A 110 -0.38 -5.84 -5.02
CA VAL A 110 -1.81 -5.52 -5.18
C VAL A 110 -2.04 -4.01 -5.16
N ASN A 111 -1.36 -3.28 -4.27
CA ASN A 111 -1.45 -1.82 -4.20
C ASN A 111 -0.85 -1.14 -5.44
N LEU A 112 0.32 -1.57 -5.89
CA LEU A 112 0.95 -1.04 -7.11
C LEU A 112 0.09 -1.30 -8.35
N ALA A 113 -0.52 -2.48 -8.44
CA ALA A 113 -1.43 -2.82 -9.54
C ALA A 113 -2.66 -1.90 -9.57
N LEU A 114 -3.24 -1.57 -8.40
CA LEU A 114 -4.34 -0.61 -8.29
C LEU A 114 -3.94 0.77 -8.84
N TRP A 115 -2.83 1.34 -8.37
CA TRP A 115 -2.41 2.68 -8.79
C TRP A 115 -1.85 2.72 -10.22
N ALA A 116 -1.34 1.60 -10.74
CA ALA A 116 -1.02 1.46 -12.15
C ALA A 116 -2.28 1.44 -13.02
N ALA A 117 -3.33 0.73 -12.59
CA ALA A 117 -4.61 0.71 -13.30
C ALA A 117 -5.23 2.12 -13.39
N PHE A 118 -5.15 2.92 -12.31
CA PHE A 118 -5.58 4.32 -12.36
C PHE A 118 -4.79 5.16 -13.36
N GLN A 119 -3.47 5.02 -13.43
CA GLN A 119 -2.67 5.75 -14.42
C GLN A 119 -3.01 5.36 -15.87
N VAL A 120 -3.23 4.07 -16.12
CA VAL A 120 -3.71 3.63 -17.45
C VAL A 120 -5.07 4.24 -17.76
N LEU A 121 -5.96 4.28 -16.76
CA LEU A 121 -7.28 4.86 -16.94
C LEU A 121 -7.21 6.37 -17.18
N ASP A 122 -6.38 7.11 -16.44
CA ASP A 122 -6.17 8.55 -16.62
C ASP A 122 -5.82 8.88 -18.08
N GLU A 123 -4.97 8.07 -18.71
CA GLU A 123 -4.60 8.23 -20.13
C GLU A 123 -5.76 7.88 -21.06
N VAL A 124 -6.45 6.75 -20.81
CA VAL A 124 -7.59 6.31 -21.65
C VAL A 124 -8.75 7.31 -21.63
N VAL A 125 -9.03 7.92 -20.47
CA VAL A 125 -10.14 8.88 -20.31
C VAL A 125 -9.70 10.34 -20.43
N LEU A 126 -8.42 10.60 -20.71
CA LEU A 126 -7.82 11.95 -20.81
C LEU A 126 -8.06 12.81 -19.55
N ALA A 127 -8.00 12.17 -18.37
CA ALA A 127 -8.28 12.78 -17.08
C ALA A 127 -6.99 13.23 -16.37
N PHE A 128 -6.34 14.28 -16.88
CA PHE A 128 -5.04 14.73 -16.36
C PHE A 128 -5.09 15.41 -14.98
N GLY A 129 -6.28 15.71 -14.45
CA GLY A 129 -6.46 16.34 -13.13
C GLY A 129 -5.83 15.54 -11.97
N PRO A 130 -6.27 14.29 -11.70
CA PRO A 130 -5.73 13.47 -10.63
C PRO A 130 -4.42 12.76 -10.99
N GLU A 131 -3.99 12.78 -12.24
CA GLU A 131 -2.84 12.01 -12.73
C GLU A 131 -1.58 12.27 -11.88
N GLY A 132 -1.37 13.52 -11.46
CA GLY A 132 -0.29 13.87 -10.52
C GLY A 132 -0.39 13.14 -9.17
N VAL A 133 -1.60 13.03 -8.61
CA VAL A 133 -1.85 12.33 -7.35
C VAL A 133 -1.65 10.82 -7.51
N HIS A 134 -2.19 10.21 -8.56
CA HIS A 134 -2.02 8.78 -8.82
C HIS A 134 -0.56 8.39 -9.03
N ARG A 135 0.20 9.17 -9.84
CA ARG A 135 1.64 8.97 -10.01
C ARG A 135 2.41 9.13 -8.70
N ALA A 136 2.07 10.13 -7.88
CA ALA A 136 2.74 10.35 -6.59
C ALA A 136 2.49 9.17 -5.64
N ILE A 137 1.25 8.65 -5.55
CA ILE A 137 0.93 7.49 -4.70
C ILE A 137 1.67 6.24 -5.19
N PHE A 138 1.65 5.98 -6.50
CA PHE A 138 2.38 4.86 -7.10
C PHE A 138 3.89 4.96 -6.84
N GLY A 139 4.48 6.14 -7.07
CA GLY A 139 5.89 6.41 -6.81
C GLY A 139 6.26 6.24 -5.34
N ASN A 140 5.42 6.72 -4.42
CA ASN A 140 5.61 6.54 -2.97
C ASN A 140 5.53 5.06 -2.57
N ALA A 141 4.65 4.28 -3.19
CA ALA A 141 4.56 2.84 -2.95
C ALA A 141 5.81 2.10 -3.46
N LEU A 142 6.31 2.44 -4.65
CA LEU A 142 7.57 1.91 -5.18
C LEU A 142 8.76 2.28 -4.30
N LEU A 143 8.87 3.55 -3.89
CA LEU A 143 9.93 4.01 -3.01
C LEU A 143 9.89 3.28 -1.67
N THR A 144 8.70 3.09 -1.10
CA THR A 144 8.52 2.31 0.14
C THR A 144 9.00 0.87 -0.06
N LEU A 145 8.63 0.23 -1.16
CA LEU A 145 9.06 -1.13 -1.49
C LEU A 145 10.60 -1.22 -1.63
N LEU A 146 11.23 -0.24 -2.28
CA LEU A 146 12.69 -0.15 -2.39
C LEU A 146 13.35 0.03 -1.02
N VAL A 147 12.83 0.91 -0.17
CA VAL A 147 13.30 1.06 1.22
C VAL A 147 13.18 -0.28 1.97
N PHE A 148 12.07 -0.99 1.79
CA PHE A 148 11.85 -2.28 2.42
C PHE A 148 12.85 -3.36 1.97
N TYR A 149 13.21 -3.33 0.68
CA TYR A 149 14.18 -4.23 0.06
C TYR A 149 15.62 -3.91 0.48
N LEU A 150 16.00 -2.63 0.51
CA LEU A 150 17.36 -2.18 0.77
C LEU A 150 17.73 -2.17 2.25
N LEU A 151 16.76 -1.92 3.16
CA LEU A 151 17.05 -1.91 4.58
C LEU A 151 17.38 -3.32 5.11
N PRO A 152 18.43 -3.48 5.92
CA PRO A 152 18.79 -4.76 6.52
C PRO A 152 17.63 -5.40 7.29
N ALA A 153 17.47 -6.70 7.09
CA ALA A 153 16.60 -7.57 7.88
C ALA A 153 17.33 -8.04 9.15
N ARG A 154 16.62 -8.30 10.24
CA ARG A 154 17.15 -9.06 11.38
C ARG A 154 17.41 -10.50 10.96
N SER A 155 18.53 -10.80 10.33
CA SER A 155 18.94 -12.20 10.11
C SER A 155 20.45 -12.31 9.91
N GLY A 156 21.15 -12.94 10.86
CA GLY A 156 22.31 -13.77 10.54
C GLY A 156 23.67 -13.42 11.16
N ASP A 157 23.99 -12.15 11.38
CA ASP A 157 25.39 -11.74 11.69
C ASP A 157 25.95 -12.21 13.05
N GLY A 158 25.10 -12.79 13.91
CA GLY A 158 25.57 -13.38 15.17
C GLY A 158 26.27 -14.74 15.00
N ARG A 159 25.86 -15.57 14.04
CA ARG A 159 26.38 -16.96 13.95
C ARG A 159 27.71 -17.09 13.23
N SER A 160 28.01 -16.19 12.29
CA SER A 160 29.32 -16.11 11.64
C SER A 160 30.41 -15.65 12.64
N SER A 161 30.06 -14.80 13.61
CA SER A 161 31.00 -14.36 14.66
C SER A 161 31.26 -15.42 15.73
N GLU A 162 30.28 -16.26 16.10
CA GLU A 162 30.48 -17.33 17.09
C GLU A 162 31.22 -18.54 16.49
N ALA A 163 30.86 -18.97 15.29
CA ALA A 163 31.53 -20.10 14.62
C ALA A 163 33.02 -19.81 14.34
N SER A 164 33.38 -18.55 14.04
CA SER A 164 34.79 -18.16 13.87
C SER A 164 35.56 -18.02 15.19
N ARG A 165 34.87 -17.76 16.33
CA ARG A 165 35.49 -17.75 17.66
C ARG A 165 35.72 -19.16 18.19
N ASP A 166 34.78 -20.06 17.97
CA ASP A 166 34.93 -21.46 18.38
C ASP A 166 36.03 -22.17 17.59
N ALA A 167 36.14 -21.91 16.28
CA ALA A 167 37.22 -22.46 15.44
C ALA A 167 38.63 -21.97 15.85
N ALA A 168 38.75 -20.75 16.40
CA ALA A 168 40.02 -20.20 16.87
C ALA A 168 40.44 -20.72 18.26
N SER A 169 39.51 -21.32 19.02
CA SER A 169 39.77 -21.84 20.37
C SER A 169 40.36 -23.26 20.40
N VAL A 170 40.33 -23.97 19.27
CA VAL A 170 40.90 -25.32 19.11
C VAL A 170 42.36 -25.21 18.63
N THR A 171 43.24 -24.71 19.49
CA THR A 171 44.69 -24.95 19.33
C THR A 171 45.06 -26.20 20.13
N PRO A 172 45.63 -27.25 19.51
CA PRO A 172 46.07 -28.42 20.26
C PRO A 172 47.28 -28.04 21.12
N ARG A 173 47.18 -28.27 22.44
CA ARG A 173 48.35 -28.26 23.31
C ARG A 173 49.23 -29.45 22.91
N ALA A 174 50.44 -29.16 22.44
CA ALA A 174 51.51 -30.12 22.25
C ALA A 174 52.15 -30.51 23.59
#